data_AF-A0A2A5CNW3-F1
#
_entry.id   AF-A0A2A5CNW3-F1
#
_cell.length_a   1.000
_cell.length_b   1.000
_cell.length_c   1.000
_cell.angle_alpha   90.00
_cell.angle_beta   90.00
_cell.angle_gamma   90.00
#
_symmetry.space_group_name_H-M   'P 1'
#
loop_
_entity.id
_entity.type
_entity.pdbx_description
1 polymer ?
#
loop_
_entity_poly.entity_id
_entity_poly.type
_entity_poly.pdbx_seq_one_letter_code
_entity_poly.pdbx_strand_id
1 'polypeptide(L)'
;MVRIKIFSIFSGDDIFVPENINVKTNVFCIFAGIDNSVNSSADPSAPTVIIEGLALFSGIDIKIKKTLKERFVIFADKLKEFLS
;
A
#
# COMPACT_ATOMS: atom_id res chain seq x y z
N MET A 1 -16.51 -2.60 -5.22
CA MET A 1 -15.28 -2.29 -5.98
C MET A 1 -15.13 -0.79 -6.04
N VAL A 2 -13.99 -0.26 -5.60
CA VAL A 2 -13.69 1.18 -5.62
C VAL A 2 -12.52 1.43 -6.57
N ARG A 3 -12.62 2.48 -7.39
CA ARG A 3 -11.56 2.89 -8.32
C ARG A 3 -11.03 4.24 -7.90
N ILE A 4 -9.71 4.33 -7.76
CA ILE A 4 -9.00 5.57 -7.43
C ILE A 4 -8.16 5.91 -8.65
N LYS A 5 -8.44 7.07 -9.25
CA LYS A 5 -7.66 7.60 -10.36
C LYS A 5 -6.58 8.53 -9.85
N ILE A 6 -5.33 8.27 -10.21
CA ILE A 6 -4.17 9.05 -9.77
C ILE A 6 -3.46 9.63 -10.98
N PHE A 7 -3.15 10.91 -10.91
CA PHE A 7 -2.36 11.60 -11.92
C PHE A 7 -1.28 12.40 -11.21
N SER A 8 -0.09 11.81 -11.17
CA SER A 8 1.03 12.35 -10.41
C SER A 8 2.22 12.60 -11.32
N ILE A 9 2.74 13.82 -11.24
CA ILE A 9 3.88 14.29 -12.03
C ILE A 9 4.81 15.01 -11.05
N PHE A 10 6.05 14.55 -10.89
CA PHE A 10 7.01 15.09 -9.92
C PHE A 10 6.44 15.20 -8.49
N SER A 11 5.68 14.20 -8.05
CA SER A 11 5.01 14.16 -6.73
C SER A 11 5.42 12.93 -5.92
N GLY A 12 5.20 12.98 -4.60
CA GLY A 12 5.28 11.83 -3.70
C GLY A 12 3.92 11.59 -3.06
N ASP A 13 3.26 10.48 -3.37
CA ASP A 13 1.91 10.17 -2.91
C ASP A 13 1.91 8.97 -1.94
N ASP A 14 1.52 9.21 -0.69
CA ASP A 14 1.27 8.15 0.30
C ASP A 14 -0.22 7.79 0.33
N ILE A 15 -0.54 6.54 -0.02
CA ILE A 15 -1.90 6.01 -0.07
C ILE A 15 -2.10 5.02 1.08
N PHE A 16 -2.95 5.40 2.03
CA PHE A 16 -3.31 4.54 3.17
C PHE A 16 -4.61 3.80 2.89
N VAL A 17 -4.51 2.48 2.77
CA VAL A 17 -5.66 1.59 2.60
C VAL A 17 -5.99 0.87 3.91
N PRO A 18 -7.27 0.59 4.20
CA PRO A 18 -7.65 -0.19 5.37
C PRO A 18 -7.13 -1.64 5.29
N GLU A 19 -7.16 -2.33 6.43
CA GLU A 19 -6.87 -3.76 6.48
C GLU A 19 -7.98 -4.60 5.85
N ASN A 20 -7.63 -5.83 5.46
CA ASN A 20 -8.56 -6.82 4.91
C ASN A 20 -9.28 -6.36 3.63
N ILE A 21 -8.55 -5.65 2.75
CA ILE A 21 -9.03 -5.31 1.41
C ILE A 21 -8.04 -5.76 0.36
N ASN A 22 -8.54 -6.02 -0.85
CA ASN A 22 -7.71 -6.34 -1.99
C ASN A 22 -7.25 -5.05 -2.67
N VAL A 23 -5.95 -4.87 -2.87
CA VAL A 23 -5.41 -3.71 -3.61
C VAL A 23 -4.79 -4.17 -4.92
N LYS A 24 -5.24 -3.57 -6.02
CA LYS A 24 -4.71 -3.80 -7.35
C LYS A 24 -4.19 -2.50 -7.94
N THR A 25 -2.93 -2.50 -8.34
CA THR A 25 -2.28 -1.33 -8.94
C THR A 25 -2.22 -1.47 -10.46
N ASN A 26 -2.78 -0.49 -11.17
CA ASN A 26 -2.83 -0.40 -12.63
C ASN A 26 -2.45 1.02 -13.07
N VAL A 27 -1.28 1.46 -12.63
CA VAL A 27 -0.75 2.80 -12.87
C VAL A 27 0.35 2.73 -13.93
N PHE A 28 0.30 3.65 -14.89
CA PHE A 28 1.30 3.79 -15.93
C PHE A 28 2.49 4.58 -15.38
N CYS A 29 3.62 3.91 -15.15
CA CYS A 29 4.80 4.48 -14.52
C CYS A 29 5.88 4.83 -15.55
N ILE A 30 6.25 6.11 -15.61
CA ILE A 30 7.35 6.61 -16.43
C ILE A 30 8.35 7.27 -15.49
N PHE A 31 9.49 6.61 -15.25
CA PHE A 31 10.48 7.00 -14.23
C PHE A 31 9.90 7.19 -12.82
N ALA A 32 8.90 6.40 -12.45
CA ALA A 32 8.22 6.45 -11.16
C ALA A 32 8.51 5.19 -10.33
N GLY A 33 8.54 5.33 -9.01
CA GLY A 33 8.65 4.21 -8.07
C GLY A 33 7.30 3.91 -7.43
N ILE A 34 6.87 2.65 -7.44
CA ILE A 34 5.67 2.21 -6.71
C ILE A 34 6.07 1.14 -5.71
N ASP A 35 5.83 1.42 -4.42
CA ASP A 35 5.91 0.42 -3.35
C ASP A 35 4.49 -0.03 -2.98
N ASN A 36 4.19 -1.32 -3.19
CA ASN A 36 2.92 -1.91 -2.79
C ASN A 36 3.15 -2.91 -1.66
N SER A 37 3.13 -2.40 -0.43
CA SER A 37 3.28 -3.19 0.80
C SER A 37 1.97 -3.86 1.26
N VAL A 38 0.93 -3.84 0.42
CA VAL A 38 -0.36 -4.46 0.73
C VAL A 38 -0.31 -5.94 0.34
N ASN A 39 -0.28 -6.81 1.34
CA ASN A 39 -0.40 -8.25 1.13
C ASN A 39 -1.72 -8.55 0.39
N SER A 40 -1.63 -9.00 -0.86
CA SER A 40 -2.76 -9.37 -1.73
C SER A 40 -3.44 -10.69 -1.36
N SER A 41 -3.26 -11.17 -0.12
CA SER A 41 -3.90 -12.38 0.44
C SER A 41 -5.18 -12.06 1.22
N ALA A 42 -5.88 -10.97 0.88
CA ALA A 42 -7.22 -10.77 1.43
C ALA A 42 -8.20 -11.73 0.73
N ASP A 43 -9.17 -12.23 1.49
CA ASP A 43 -10.24 -13.14 1.04
C ASP A 43 -10.79 -12.70 -0.34
N PRO A 44 -11.10 -13.61 -1.29
CA PRO A 44 -11.76 -13.26 -2.55
C PRO A 44 -13.07 -12.47 -2.36
N SER A 45 -13.69 -12.59 -1.19
CA SER A 45 -14.91 -11.88 -0.77
C SER A 45 -14.64 -10.47 -0.21
N ALA A 46 -13.36 -10.13 0.04
CA ALA A 46 -12.97 -8.83 0.56
C ALA A 46 -13.10 -7.73 -0.51
N PRO A 47 -13.46 -6.50 -0.12
CA PRO A 47 -13.67 -5.41 -1.06
C PRO A 47 -12.36 -5.07 -1.79
N THR A 48 -12.45 -4.91 -3.11
CA THR A 48 -11.30 -4.57 -3.96
C THR A 48 -11.21 -3.08 -4.26
N VAL A 49 -10.03 -2.51 -4.04
CA VAL A 49 -9.62 -1.18 -4.47
C VAL A 49 -8.67 -1.32 -5.67
N ILE A 50 -8.98 -0.60 -6.74
CA ILE A 50 -8.15 -0.53 -7.93
C ILE A 50 -7.59 0.88 -8.03
N ILE A 51 -6.27 0.99 -8.02
CA ILE A 51 -5.56 2.25 -8.21
C ILE A 51 -5.11 2.30 -9.66
N GLU A 52 -5.58 3.27 -10.43
CA GLU A 52 -5.26 3.39 -11.85
C GLU A 52 -4.91 4.82 -12.24
N GLY A 53 -4.13 5.00 -13.30
CA GLY A 53 -3.78 6.33 -13.79
C GLY A 53 -2.34 6.44 -14.24
N LEU A 54 -1.71 7.60 -14.08
CA LEU A 54 -0.39 7.90 -14.63
C LEU A 54 0.52 8.55 -13.59
N ALA A 55 1.75 8.05 -13.52
CA ALA A 55 2.80 8.43 -12.59
C ALA A 55 4.07 8.75 -13.38
N LEU A 56 4.46 10.02 -13.41
CA LEU A 56 5.66 10.51 -14.10
C LEU A 56 6.65 11.10 -13.10
N PHE A 57 7.87 10.57 -13.04
CA PHE A 57 8.90 11.03 -12.09
C PHE A 57 8.38 11.18 -10.65
N SER A 58 7.51 10.26 -10.22
CA SER A 58 6.82 10.33 -8.94
C SER A 58 7.07 9.08 -8.09
N GLY A 59 6.99 9.23 -6.77
CA GLY A 59 6.97 8.10 -5.82
C GLY A 59 5.54 7.86 -5.37
N ILE A 60 5.06 6.62 -5.46
CA ILE A 60 3.75 6.23 -4.92
C ILE A 60 3.95 5.12 -3.91
N ASP A 61 3.61 5.40 -2.67
CA ASP A 61 3.75 4.51 -1.53
C ASP A 61 2.37 4.02 -1.09
N ILE A 62 2.06 2.76 -1.33
CA ILE A 62 0.78 2.16 -0.93
C ILE A 62 1.01 1.35 0.35
N LYS A 63 0.41 1.84 1.44
CA LYS A 63 0.59 1.30 2.80
C LYS A 63 -0.75 0.88 3.38
N ILE A 64 -0.73 -0.28 4.05
CA ILE A 64 -1.83 -0.67 4.91
C ILE A 64 -1.84 0.25 6.13
N LYS A 65 -3.00 0.83 6.43
CA LYS A 65 -3.26 1.64 7.61
C LYS A 65 -3.28 0.73 8.85
N LYS A 66 -2.09 0.40 9.33
CA LYS A 66 -1.91 -0.24 10.64
C LYS A 66 -2.04 0.78 11.74
N THR A 67 -2.71 0.41 12.82
CA THR A 67 -2.71 1.22 14.03
C THR A 67 -1.31 1.24 14.65
N LEU A 68 -0.96 2.32 15.37
CA LEU A 68 0.33 2.42 16.07
C LEU A 68 0.58 1.23 16.99
N LYS A 69 -0.49 0.69 17.58
CA LYS A 69 -0.45 -0.47 18.47
C LYS A 69 0.04 -1.72 17.74
N GLU A 70 -0.50 -2.01 16.55
CA GLU A 70 -0.04 -3.16 15.75
C GLU A 70 1.41 -3.00 15.31
N ARG A 71 1.84 -1.79 14.93
CA ARG A 71 3.25 -1.54 14.59
C ARG A 71 4.17 -1.79 15.79
N PHE A 72 3.76 -1.39 16.99
CA PHE A 72 4.49 -1.66 18.23
C PHE A 72 4.55 -3.15 18.59
N VAL A 73 3.45 -3.88 18.41
CA VAL A 73 3.40 -5.33 18.68
C VAL A 73 4.31 -6.09 17.72
N ILE A 74 4.24 -5.79 16.41
CA ILE A 74 5.12 -6.41 15.40
C ILE A 74 6.60 -6.08 15.67
N PHE A 75 6.88 -4.87 16.16
CA PHE A 75 8.23 -4.49 16.56
C PHE A 75 8.72 -5.28 17.78
N ALA A 76 7.87 -5.42 18.81
CA ALA A 76 8.20 -6.19 20.01
C ALA A 76 8.43 -7.68 19.71
N ASP A 77 7.61 -8.28 18.84
CA ASP A 77 7.79 -9.67 18.41
C ASP A 77 9.12 -9.85 17.67
N LYS A 78 9.46 -8.96 16.73
CA LYS A 78 10.77 -8.98 16.04
C LYS A 78 11.95 -8.79 16.99
N LEU A 79 11.81 -7.93 18.00
CA LEU A 79 12.86 -7.71 19.01
C LEU A 79 13.06 -8.99 19.83
N LYS A 80 11.98 -9.63 20.26
CA LYS A 80 12.03 -10.88 21.01
C LYS A 80 12.66 -12.00 20.20
N GLU A 81 12.37 -12.07 18.90
CA GLU A 81 12.98 -13.03 17.97
C GLU A 81 14.50 -12.79 17.80
N PHE A 82 14.95 -11.55 17.88
CA PHE A 82 16.38 -11.19 17.81
C PHE A 82 17.14 -11.44 19.12
N LEU A 83 16.43 -11.45 20.26
CA LEU A 83 17.00 -11.66 21.59
C LEU A 83 16.91 -13.11 22.08
N SER A 84 16.19 -13.98 21.36
CA SER A 84 16.02 -15.40 21.70
C SER A 84 16.92 -16.29 20.86
#